data_AF-A0A9D6ISA3-F1
#
_entry.id   AF-A0A9D6ISA3-F1
#
_cell.length_a   1.000
_cell.length_b   1.000
_cell.length_c   1.000
_cell.angle_alpha   90.00
_cell.angle_beta   90.00
_cell.angle_gamma   90.00
#
_symmetry.space_group_name_H-M   'P 1'
#
loop_
_entity.id
_entity.type
_entity.pdbx_description
1 polymer ?
#
loop_
_entity_poly.entity_id
_entity_poly.type
_entity_poly.pdbx_seq_one_letter_code
_entity_poly.pdbx_strand_id
1 'polypeptide(L)'
;MHAHKLLDGRTLRLGELSRSELDFLATLRRMTTEGVSFFEIERFAIGPGSPALRGRSTVNASVVESALYLAARDIATRAGIEQKLILAPEHERERRSIPADGSLISVTQAANLVGMTRQAVHQAINSKKLIIHHYGNVILVERASAEAFKESRKSGATSRAQSAGPSRAPLRLAAKG
;
A
#
# COMPACT_ATOMS: atom_id res chain seq x y z
N MET A 1 31.53 8.82 -11.16
CA MET A 1 31.36 7.99 -9.95
C MET A 1 29.87 7.93 -9.64
N HIS A 2 29.21 6.78 -9.80
CA HIS A 2 27.79 6.65 -9.44
C HIS A 2 27.70 6.41 -7.94
N ALA A 3 27.15 7.39 -7.21
CA ALA A 3 26.93 7.33 -5.78
C ALA A 3 25.43 7.41 -5.51
N HIS A 4 24.97 6.74 -4.45
CA HIS A 4 23.58 6.77 -4.02
C HIS A 4 23.51 7.14 -2.54
N LYS A 5 22.77 8.20 -2.23
CA LYS A 5 22.62 8.71 -0.88
C LYS A 5 21.38 8.08 -0.23
N LEU A 6 21.61 7.36 0.86
CA LEU A 6 20.56 6.71 1.64
C LEU A 6 19.79 7.75 2.48
N LEU A 7 18.59 7.35 2.93
CA LEU A 7 17.76 8.14 3.84
C LEU A 7 18.44 8.44 5.18
N ASP A 8 19.34 7.56 5.65
CA ASP A 8 20.13 7.77 6.87
C ASP A 8 21.36 8.69 6.68
N GLY A 9 21.53 9.25 5.48
CA GLY A 9 22.62 10.17 5.13
C GLY A 9 23.90 9.50 4.66
N ARG A 10 24.04 8.16 4.78
CA ARG A 10 25.19 7.43 4.24
C ARG A 10 25.21 7.48 2.72
N THR A 11 26.40 7.45 2.14
CA THR A 11 26.59 7.40 0.69
C THR A 11 27.13 6.03 0.29
N LEU A 12 26.38 5.31 -0.53
CA LEU A 12 26.81 4.07 -1.16
C LEU A 12 27.57 4.34 -2.43
N ARG A 13 28.70 3.66 -2.60
CA ARG A 13 29.43 3.61 -3.87
C ARG A 13 28.78 2.53 -4.73
N LEU A 14 28.26 2.94 -5.89
CA LEU A 14 27.66 2.01 -6.86
C LEU A 14 28.63 1.64 -7.98
N GLY A 15 29.87 2.16 -7.96
CA GLY A 15 30.86 1.91 -9.01
C GLY A 15 31.32 0.46 -9.13
N GLU A 16 31.06 -0.36 -8.10
CA GLU A 16 31.39 -1.79 -8.08
C GLU A 16 30.21 -2.67 -8.54
N LEU A 17 29.05 -2.07 -8.82
CA LEU A 17 27.91 -2.81 -9.34
C LEU A 17 28.11 -3.12 -10.83
N SER A 18 27.73 -4.34 -11.21
CA SER A 18 27.65 -4.77 -12.60
C SER A 18 26.56 -4.00 -13.35
N ARG A 19 26.62 -4.05 -14.68
CA ARG A 19 25.62 -3.40 -15.54
C ARG A 19 24.19 -3.90 -15.29
N SER A 20 24.03 -5.21 -15.13
CA SER A 20 22.73 -5.84 -14.81
C SER A 20 22.15 -5.31 -13.49
N GLU A 21 22.99 -5.11 -12.48
CA GLU A 21 22.57 -4.59 -11.18
C GLU A 21 22.17 -3.11 -11.26
N LEU A 22 22.87 -2.32 -12.07
CA LEU A 22 22.51 -0.93 -12.34
C LEU A 22 21.18 -0.83 -13.12
N ASP A 23 20.95 -1.70 -14.11
CA ASP A 23 19.71 -1.76 -14.89
C ASP A 23 18.51 -2.16 -14.00
N PHE A 24 18.74 -3.06 -13.04
CA PHE A 24 17.75 -3.39 -12.02
C PHE A 24 17.38 -2.18 -11.14
N LEU A 25 18.37 -1.43 -10.64
CA LEU A 25 18.11 -0.20 -9.86
C LEU A 25 17.40 0.87 -10.71
N ALA A 26 17.73 0.99 -12.00
CA ALA A 26 17.04 1.89 -12.91
C ALA A 26 15.57 1.49 -13.10
N THR A 27 15.29 0.18 -13.20
CA THR A 27 13.92 -0.34 -13.28
C THR A 27 13.12 0.01 -12.04
N LEU A 28 13.68 -0.15 -10.84
CA LEU A 28 13.02 0.26 -9.60
C LEU A 28 12.66 1.76 -9.59
N ARG A 29 13.58 2.64 -10.02
CA ARG A 29 13.32 4.08 -10.12
C ARG A 29 12.27 4.43 -11.17
N ARG A 30 12.20 3.64 -12.26
CA ARG A 30 11.14 3.80 -13.24
C ARG A 30 9.78 3.44 -12.64
N MET A 31 9.68 2.32 -11.92
CA MET A 31 8.45 1.90 -11.24
C MET A 31 7.96 2.97 -10.24
N THR A 32 8.87 3.61 -9.49
CA THR A 32 8.48 4.72 -8.59
C THR A 32 7.90 5.90 -9.38
N THR A 33 8.55 6.28 -10.48
CA THR A 33 8.13 7.40 -11.34
C THR A 33 6.79 7.12 -12.03
N GLU A 34 6.52 5.86 -12.38
CA GLU A 34 5.27 5.39 -12.98
C GLU A 34 4.13 5.22 -11.96
N GLY A 35 4.38 5.48 -10.67
CA GLY A 35 3.37 5.40 -9.62
C GLY A 35 2.96 3.96 -9.27
N VAL A 36 3.83 2.98 -9.54
CA VAL A 36 3.59 1.57 -9.18
C VAL A 36 3.43 1.45 -7.65
N SER A 37 2.54 0.57 -7.19
CA SER A 37 2.27 0.36 -5.76
C SER A 37 3.56 0.01 -4.99
N PHE A 38 3.78 0.65 -3.84
CA PHE A 38 4.89 0.38 -2.93
C PHE A 38 5.10 -1.11 -2.68
N PHE A 39 4.03 -1.89 -2.48
CA PHE A 39 4.14 -3.33 -2.21
C PHE A 39 4.68 -4.12 -3.40
N GLU A 40 4.40 -3.68 -4.63
CA GLU A 40 4.94 -4.31 -5.83
C GLU A 40 6.40 -3.94 -6.02
N ILE A 41 6.74 -2.67 -5.76
CA ILE A 41 8.12 -2.17 -5.78
C ILE A 41 8.94 -2.90 -4.71
N GLU A 42 8.46 -3.01 -3.47
CA GLU A 42 9.13 -3.70 -2.38
C GLU A 42 9.35 -5.19 -2.70
N ARG A 43 8.30 -5.86 -3.20
CA ARG A 43 8.41 -7.25 -3.63
C ARG A 43 9.45 -7.43 -4.74
N PHE A 44 9.52 -6.52 -5.71
CA PHE A 44 10.52 -6.58 -6.76
C PHE A 44 11.93 -6.23 -6.25
N ALA A 45 12.02 -5.26 -5.34
CA ALA A 45 13.26 -4.73 -4.79
C ALA A 45 13.99 -5.70 -3.86
N ILE A 46 13.25 -6.36 -2.96
CA ILE A 46 13.82 -7.17 -1.86
C ILE A 46 12.97 -8.40 -1.53
N GLY A 47 11.97 -8.73 -2.35
CA GLY A 47 11.18 -9.95 -2.19
C GLY A 47 11.86 -11.19 -2.79
N PRO A 48 11.27 -12.39 -2.58
CA PRO A 48 11.81 -13.64 -3.09
C PRO A 48 12.08 -13.60 -4.60
N GLY A 49 13.27 -14.03 -5.00
CA GLY A 49 13.71 -14.03 -6.41
C GLY A 49 14.23 -12.68 -6.91
N SER A 50 14.26 -11.65 -6.06
CA SER A 50 14.84 -10.35 -6.43
C SER A 50 16.34 -10.48 -6.77
N PRO A 51 16.82 -9.74 -7.78
CA PRO A 51 18.25 -9.57 -8.05
C PRO A 51 19.05 -9.09 -6.83
N ALA A 52 18.44 -8.26 -5.96
CA ALA A 52 19.07 -7.80 -4.73
C ALA A 52 19.36 -8.94 -3.73
N LEU A 53 18.59 -10.02 -3.79
CA LEU A 53 18.80 -11.24 -3.01
C LEU A 53 19.70 -12.25 -3.74
N ARG A 54 20.28 -11.86 -4.89
CA ARG A 54 21.04 -12.74 -5.79
C ARG A 54 20.22 -13.98 -6.18
N GLY A 55 18.93 -13.79 -6.42
CA GLY A 55 17.98 -14.85 -6.80
C GLY A 55 17.60 -15.81 -5.67
N ARG A 56 18.02 -15.56 -4.41
CA ARG A 56 17.68 -16.39 -3.26
C ARG A 56 16.33 -15.99 -2.66
N SER A 57 15.72 -16.93 -1.93
CA SER A 57 14.47 -16.70 -1.18
C SER A 57 14.71 -16.21 0.25
N THR A 58 15.96 -16.23 0.73
CA THR A 58 16.32 -15.88 2.11
C THR A 58 17.39 -14.80 2.16
N VAL A 59 17.27 -13.96 3.19
CA VAL A 59 18.18 -12.86 3.49
C VAL A 59 19.23 -13.35 4.47
N ASN A 60 20.52 -13.13 4.17
CA ASN A 60 21.63 -13.38 5.09
C ASN A 60 22.43 -12.09 5.35
N ALA A 61 23.36 -12.13 6.31
CA ALA A 61 24.14 -10.95 6.71
C ALA A 61 24.89 -10.29 5.53
N SER A 62 25.49 -11.09 4.64
CA SER A 62 26.24 -10.55 3.51
C SER A 62 25.36 -9.91 2.43
N VAL A 63 24.11 -10.34 2.28
CA VAL A 63 23.14 -9.70 1.38
C VAL A 63 22.69 -8.36 1.93
N VAL A 64 22.35 -8.26 3.23
CA VAL A 64 21.83 -7.00 3.81
C VAL A 64 22.85 -5.87 3.83
N GLU A 65 24.14 -6.21 3.83
CA GLU A 65 25.24 -5.24 3.78
C GLU A 65 25.64 -4.88 2.34
N SER A 66 25.12 -5.58 1.33
CA SER A 66 25.50 -5.33 -0.06
C SER A 66 24.95 -4.01 -0.58
N ALA A 67 25.76 -3.30 -1.40
CA ALA A 67 25.37 -2.02 -1.98
C ALA A 67 24.09 -2.11 -2.83
N LEU A 68 23.91 -3.21 -3.57
CA LEU A 68 22.72 -3.46 -4.37
C LEU A 68 21.47 -3.55 -3.49
N TYR A 69 21.52 -4.37 -2.44
CA TYR A 69 20.40 -4.56 -1.52
C TYR A 69 20.03 -3.25 -0.81
N LEU A 70 21.03 -2.55 -0.27
CA LEU A 70 20.81 -1.30 0.44
C LEU A 70 20.19 -0.23 -0.47
N ALA A 71 20.68 -0.10 -1.70
CA ALA A 71 20.11 0.84 -2.68
C ALA A 71 18.68 0.45 -3.11
N ALA A 72 18.43 -0.84 -3.37
CA ALA A 72 17.10 -1.32 -3.75
C ALA A 72 16.07 -1.10 -2.62
N ARG A 73 16.46 -1.42 -1.39
CA ARG A 73 15.66 -1.18 -0.18
C ARG A 73 15.38 0.30 0.03
N ASP A 74 16.37 1.17 -0.17
CA ASP A 74 16.20 2.62 -0.02
C ASP A 74 15.21 3.18 -1.05
N ILE A 75 15.32 2.78 -2.32
CA ILE A 75 14.37 3.18 -3.38
C ILE A 75 12.95 2.74 -3.01
N ALA A 76 12.75 1.48 -2.60
CA ALA A 76 11.45 0.99 -2.17
C ALA A 76 10.90 1.74 -0.95
N THR A 77 11.77 2.03 0.03
CA THR A 77 11.39 2.77 1.24
C THR A 77 10.93 4.18 0.89
N ARG A 78 11.66 4.89 0.01
CA ARG A 78 11.26 6.21 -0.49
C ARG A 78 9.91 6.17 -1.19
N ALA A 79 9.65 5.14 -2.00
CA ALA A 79 8.35 4.94 -2.62
C ALA A 79 7.22 4.79 -1.57
N GLY A 80 7.47 4.04 -0.50
CA GLY A 80 6.53 3.91 0.62
C GLY A 80 6.28 5.22 1.36
N ILE A 81 7.31 6.06 1.53
CA ILE A 81 7.20 7.40 2.13
C ILE A 81 6.35 8.32 1.24
N GLU A 82 6.66 8.37 -0.06
CA GLU A 82 5.94 9.17 -1.05
C GLU A 82 4.46 8.76 -1.15
N GLN A 83 4.19 7.46 -1.08
CA GLN A 83 2.83 6.90 -1.07
C GLN A 83 2.15 6.97 0.30
N LYS A 84 2.77 7.61 1.31
CA LYS A 84 2.20 7.82 2.65
C LYS A 84 1.94 6.54 3.45
N LEU A 85 2.68 5.48 3.14
CA LEU A 85 2.59 4.16 3.78
C LEU A 85 3.70 3.94 4.81
N ILE A 86 4.83 4.60 4.65
CA ILE A 86 5.96 4.58 5.58
C ILE A 86 6.14 5.98 6.15
N LEU A 87 6.34 6.07 7.47
CA LEU A 87 6.64 7.34 8.13
C LEU A 87 8.03 7.82 7.70
N ALA A 88 8.12 9.06 7.23
CA ALA A 88 9.40 9.63 6.83
C ALA A 88 10.31 9.82 8.05
N PRO A 89 11.65 9.66 7.92
CA PRO A 89 12.59 9.78 9.04
C PRO A 89 12.49 11.10 9.82
N GLU A 90 12.20 12.21 9.14
CA GLU A 90 11.99 13.53 9.74
C GLU A 90 10.79 13.56 10.71
N HIS A 91 9.82 12.64 10.55
CA HIS A 91 8.64 12.49 11.38
C HIS A 91 8.77 11.37 12.42
N GLU A 92 9.94 10.72 12.58
CA GLU A 92 10.10 9.56 13.47
C GLU A 92 9.72 9.87 14.93
N ARG A 93 9.82 11.14 15.37
CA ARG A 93 9.37 11.58 16.70
C ARG A 93 7.87 11.40 16.90
N GLU A 94 7.08 11.58 15.85
CA GLU A 94 5.62 11.45 15.86
C GLU A 94 5.19 10.00 16.00
N ARG A 95 6.06 9.04 15.68
CA ARG A 95 5.78 7.60 15.86
C ARG A 95 5.38 7.25 17.29
N ARG A 96 5.97 7.92 18.28
CA ARG A 96 5.66 7.70 19.70
C ARG A 96 4.26 8.18 20.10
N SER A 97 3.67 9.05 19.28
CA SER A 97 2.31 9.55 19.50
C SER A 97 1.24 8.68 18.86
N ILE A 98 1.62 7.73 18.00
CA ILE A 98 0.69 6.75 17.42
C ILE A 98 0.32 5.74 18.51
N PRO A 99 -0.97 5.59 18.85
CA PRO A 99 -1.42 4.60 19.81
C PRO A 99 -1.05 3.18 19.37
N ALA A 100 -0.47 2.39 20.28
CA ALA A 100 -0.09 0.99 20.03
C ALA A 100 -1.23 -0.01 20.31
N ASP A 101 -2.39 0.47 20.75
CA ASP A 101 -3.56 -0.32 21.16
C ASP A 101 -4.39 -0.86 19.97
N GLY A 102 -3.99 -0.53 18.73
CA GLY A 102 -4.67 -0.98 17.52
C GLY A 102 -5.97 -0.23 17.21
N SER A 103 -6.25 0.87 17.93
CA SER A 103 -7.36 1.79 17.65
C SER A 103 -7.24 2.47 16.29
N LEU A 104 -5.99 2.68 15.83
CA LEU A 104 -5.68 3.21 14.51
C LEU A 104 -5.11 2.11 13.61
N ILE A 105 -5.58 2.08 12.37
CA ILE A 105 -5.18 1.10 11.36
C ILE A 105 -4.76 1.79 10.07
N SER A 106 -3.85 1.17 9.31
CA SER A 106 -3.47 1.68 7.99
C SER A 106 -4.64 1.63 7.00
N VAL A 107 -4.57 2.43 5.94
CA VAL A 107 -5.53 2.39 4.82
C VAL A 107 -5.69 0.96 4.25
N THR A 108 -4.60 0.20 4.15
CA THR A 108 -4.62 -1.20 3.69
C THR A 108 -5.38 -2.10 4.65
N GLN A 109 -5.16 -1.96 5.96
CA GLN A 109 -5.90 -2.72 6.97
C GLN A 109 -7.38 -2.36 6.96
N ALA A 110 -7.72 -1.07 6.82
CA ALA A 110 -9.11 -0.64 6.67
C ALA A 110 -9.77 -1.22 5.42
N ALA A 111 -9.05 -1.26 4.29
CA ALA A 111 -9.52 -1.87 3.05
C ALA A 111 -9.89 -3.36 3.25
N ASN A 112 -9.01 -4.12 3.91
CA ASN A 112 -9.24 -5.52 4.23
C ASN A 112 -10.40 -5.70 5.22
N LEU A 113 -10.46 -4.87 6.26
CA LEU A 113 -11.50 -4.92 7.29
C LEU A 113 -12.90 -4.72 6.70
N VAL A 114 -13.03 -3.71 5.84
CA VAL A 114 -14.32 -3.36 5.22
C VAL A 114 -14.63 -4.25 4.01
N GLY A 115 -13.62 -4.87 3.39
CA GLY A 115 -13.77 -5.67 2.18
C GLY A 115 -13.90 -4.79 0.92
N MET A 116 -12.98 -3.84 0.74
CA MET A 116 -12.93 -2.98 -0.45
C MET A 116 -11.49 -2.74 -0.92
N THR A 117 -11.33 -2.10 -2.08
CA THR A 117 -10.01 -1.70 -2.59
C THR A 117 -9.47 -0.50 -1.80
N ARG A 118 -8.13 -0.34 -1.76
CA ARG A 118 -7.50 0.84 -1.11
C ARG A 118 -7.95 2.16 -1.73
N GLN A 119 -8.14 2.19 -3.05
CA GLN A 119 -8.66 3.37 -3.76
C GLN A 119 -10.07 3.74 -3.28
N ALA A 120 -10.95 2.74 -3.05
CA ALA A 120 -12.27 2.98 -2.49
C ALA A 120 -12.20 3.50 -1.03
N VAL A 121 -11.24 3.04 -0.23
CA VAL A 121 -10.99 3.62 1.10
C VAL A 121 -10.56 5.08 1.00
N HIS A 122 -9.64 5.43 0.09
CA HIS A 122 -9.26 6.82 -0.13
C HIS A 122 -10.44 7.69 -0.57
N GLN A 123 -11.32 7.18 -1.43
CA GLN A 123 -12.55 7.89 -1.79
C GLN A 123 -13.48 8.07 -0.58
N ALA A 124 -13.61 7.07 0.29
CA ALA A 124 -14.40 7.16 1.52
C ALA A 124 -13.82 8.19 2.50
N ILE A 125 -12.49 8.25 2.63
CA ILE A 125 -11.77 9.27 3.40
C ILE A 125 -12.05 10.66 2.82
N ASN A 126 -11.87 10.85 1.52
CA ASN A 126 -12.12 12.13 0.84
C ASN A 126 -13.59 12.57 0.96
N SER A 127 -14.51 11.61 1.02
CA SER A 127 -15.94 11.84 1.24
C SER A 127 -16.32 12.00 2.72
N LYS A 128 -15.33 12.06 3.63
CA LYS A 128 -15.50 12.15 5.10
C LYS A 128 -16.36 11.03 5.72
N LYS A 129 -16.39 9.85 5.09
CA LYS A 129 -17.10 8.66 5.60
C LYS A 129 -16.27 7.84 6.58
N LEU A 130 -14.98 8.10 6.67
CA LEU A 130 -14.04 7.47 7.59
C LEU A 130 -13.32 8.56 8.38
N ILE A 131 -13.15 8.34 9.68
CA ILE A 131 -12.36 9.20 10.56
C ILE A 131 -10.88 8.83 10.38
N ILE A 132 -10.04 9.85 10.21
CA ILE A 132 -8.60 9.70 9.99
C ILE A 132 -7.78 10.56 10.93
N HIS A 133 -6.55 10.12 11.16
CA HIS A 133 -5.52 10.84 11.89
C HIS A 133 -4.26 10.94 11.04
N HIS A 134 -3.62 12.10 11.07
CA HIS A 134 -2.36 12.36 10.40
C HIS A 134 -1.22 12.28 11.40
N TYR A 135 -0.19 11.51 11.06
CA TYR A 135 1.09 11.47 11.77
C TYR A 135 2.17 11.63 10.71
N GLY A 136 2.74 12.82 10.64
CA GLY A 136 3.67 13.25 9.60
C GLY A 136 3.04 13.10 8.22
N ASN A 137 3.71 12.34 7.36
CA ASN A 137 3.22 12.02 6.02
C ASN A 137 2.19 10.88 5.99
N VAL A 138 1.99 10.12 7.07
CA VAL A 138 1.16 8.91 7.10
C VAL A 138 -0.28 9.24 7.51
N ILE A 139 -1.24 8.55 6.86
CA ILE A 139 -2.66 8.60 7.20
C ILE A 139 -3.06 7.28 7.86
N LEU A 140 -3.62 7.38 9.06
CA LEU A 140 -4.23 6.25 9.76
C LEU A 140 -5.74 6.45 9.86
N VAL A 141 -6.48 5.36 9.78
CA VAL A 141 -7.93 5.31 9.88
C VAL A 141 -8.30 4.82 11.27
N GLU A 142 -9.28 5.45 11.90
CA GLU A 142 -9.83 4.94 13.15
C GLU A 142 -10.57 3.62 12.90
N ARG A 143 -10.18 2.55 13.59
CA ARG A 143 -10.74 1.20 13.41
C ARG A 143 -12.25 1.21 13.62
N ALA A 144 -12.72 1.82 14.72
CA ALA A 144 -14.15 1.90 15.04
C ALA A 144 -14.96 2.57 13.91
N SER A 145 -14.42 3.63 13.32
CA SER A 145 -15.04 4.30 12.17
C SER A 145 -15.13 3.37 10.95
N ALA A 146 -14.09 2.58 10.67
CA ALA A 146 -14.10 1.62 9.58
C ALA A 146 -15.10 0.47 9.82
N GLU A 147 -15.23 -0.02 11.05
CA GLU A 147 -16.22 -1.04 11.43
C GLU A 147 -17.66 -0.51 11.28
N ALA A 148 -17.94 0.68 11.77
CA ALA A 148 -19.23 1.34 11.59
C ALA A 148 -19.56 1.55 10.10
N PHE A 149 -18.56 1.96 9.31
CA PHE A 149 -18.74 2.12 7.87
C PHE A 149 -19.06 0.80 7.17
N LYS A 150 -18.38 -0.30 7.53
CA LYS A 150 -18.68 -1.64 7.04
C LYS A 150 -20.13 -2.04 7.34
N GLU A 151 -20.61 -1.79 8.54
CA GLU A 151 -21.96 -2.17 8.94
C GLU A 151 -23.02 -1.35 8.20
N SER A 152 -22.83 -0.03 8.09
CA SER A 152 -23.73 0.84 7.33
C SER A 152 -23.92 0.40 5.86
N ARG A 153 -22.86 -0.15 5.25
CA ARG A 153 -22.91 -0.68 3.88
C ARG A 153 -23.71 -1.97 3.78
N LYS A 154 -23.64 -2.85 4.79
CA LYS A 154 -24.45 -4.07 4.83
C LYS A 154 -25.92 -3.73 4.96
N SER A 155 -26.27 -2.86 5.92
CA SER A 155 -27.66 -2.45 6.14
C SER A 155 -28.26 -1.73 4.92
N GLY A 156 -27.47 -0.89 4.24
CA GLY A 156 -27.88 -0.23 2.99
C GLY A 156 -27.99 -1.16 1.78
N ALA A 157 -27.25 -2.28 1.75
CA ALA A 157 -27.41 -3.31 0.73
C ALA A 157 -28.69 -4.14 0.97
N THR A 158 -29.00 -4.44 2.23
CA THR A 158 -30.22 -5.15 2.62
C THR A 158 -31.48 -4.34 2.35
N SER A 159 -31.49 -3.03 2.62
CA SER A 159 -32.65 -2.18 2.34
C SER A 159 -32.90 -2.01 0.83
N ARG A 160 -31.84 -1.94 0.01
CA ARG A 160 -31.97 -1.89 -1.46
C ARG A 160 -32.49 -3.20 -2.05
N ALA A 161 -32.07 -4.34 -1.52
CA ALA A 161 -32.57 -5.66 -1.93
C ALA A 161 -34.06 -5.86 -1.60
N GLN A 162 -34.56 -5.27 -0.51
CA GLN A 162 -35.98 -5.32 -0.14
C GLN A 162 -36.84 -4.35 -0.95
N SER A 163 -36.27 -3.23 -1.44
CA SER A 163 -36.96 -2.31 -2.36
C SER A 163 -37.06 -2.82 -3.80
N ALA A 164 -36.29 -3.85 -4.16
CA ALA A 164 -36.37 -4.55 -5.44
C ALA A 164 -37.28 -5.80 -5.32
N GLY A 165 -38.55 -5.58 -4.96
CA GLY A 165 -39.57 -6.63 -4.95
C GLY A 165 -39.78 -7.23 -6.36
N PRO A 166 -40.30 -8.47 -6.47
CA PRO A 166 -40.36 -9.21 -7.73
C PRO A 166 -41.19 -8.45 -8.76
N SER A 167 -40.54 -8.03 -9.84
CA SER A 167 -41.22 -7.56 -11.04
C SER A 167 -42.09 -8.70 -11.55
N ARG A 168 -43.40 -8.62 -11.31
CA ARG A 168 -44.40 -9.53 -11.85
C ARG A 168 -44.27 -9.49 -13.37
N ALA A 169 -43.75 -10.58 -13.96
CA ALA A 169 -43.87 -10.83 -15.38
C ALA A 169 -45.36 -10.80 -15.77
N PRO A 170 -45.77 -10.09 -16.83
CA PRO A 170 -47.13 -10.14 -17.29
C PRO A 170 -47.43 -11.54 -17.86
N LEU A 171 -48.36 -12.24 -17.22
CA LEU A 171 -49.02 -13.43 -17.75
C LEU A 171 -49.66 -13.08 -19.11
N ARG A 172 -49.03 -13.53 -20.21
CA ARG A 172 -49.71 -13.60 -21.52
C ARG A 172 -50.73 -14.74 -21.46
N LEU A 173 -51.98 -14.37 -21.23
CA LEU A 173 -53.14 -15.23 -21.41
C LEU A 173 -53.31 -15.50 -22.91
N ALA A 174 -53.37 -16.78 -23.27
CA ALA A 174 -53.69 -17.24 -24.61
C ALA A 174 -55.14 -16.86 -24.98
N ALA A 175 -55.33 -16.40 -26.22
CA ALA A 175 -56.64 -16.46 -26.89
C ALA A 175 -56.46 -17.20 -28.21
N LYS A 176 -57.07 -18.39 -28.29
CA LYS A 176 -57.38 -19.09 -29.52
C LYS A 176 -58.44 -18.29 -30.30
N GLY A 177 -58.27 -18.23 -31.61
CA GLY A 177 -59.26 -17.80 -32.60
C GLY A 177 -58.78 -18.24 -33.96
#